data_AF-A0A7K8FA49-F1
#
_entry.id   AF-A0A7K8FA49-F1
#
_cell.length_a   1.000
_cell.length_b   1.000
_cell.length_c   1.000
_cell.angle_alpha   90.00
_cell.angle_beta   90.00
_cell.angle_gamma   90.00
#
_symmetry.space_group_name_H-M   'P 1'
#
loop_
_entity.id
_entity.type
_entity.pdbx_description
1 polymer ?
#
loop_
_entity_poly.entity_id
_entity_poly.type
_entity_poly.pdbx_seq_one_letter_code
_entity_poly.pdbx_strand_id
1 'polypeptide(L)'
;SSAKELSCQEITVPLCKGIGYNYTYMPNQFNHDTQDEAGLEVHQFWPLVEIQCSPDLRFFLCSMYTPICLSDYTKPLPPCRSVCERAKAGCAPLMRQYGFAWPDRMRCDRLPEQGSPDTLCMDYNRTDLTTAPELAVAEHVRYESTGPALCTVVFLLVYFFGMASSIWWVILSLTWFLAAGMKWGNEAIAGYAQYFHLAAWLLPSVKSIAVLALSSVDGDPVAGICYVGNQSLENLRGFVLAPLLIYLAIGSMFLLAGFVSLFRIRSVIKQQGGPTKTHKLEKLMIRLGLFTVLYTVPAASVVACLFYEQHNRPRWEATHNCPCLRDQQPDQARRPDYAVFMLKYFMCLVVGITSGVWVWSGKTLESWR
;
A
#
# COMPACT_ATOMS: atom_id res chain seq x y z
N SER A 1 -1.00 -28.05 50.13
CA SER A 1 -1.20 -27.61 48.74
C SER A 1 0.18 -27.46 48.13
N SER A 2 0.53 -28.28 47.13
CA SER A 2 1.89 -28.32 46.57
C SER A 2 2.17 -27.02 45.83
N ALA A 3 3.12 -26.20 46.31
CA ALA A 3 3.62 -25.08 45.54
C ALA A 3 4.24 -25.65 44.26
N LYS A 4 3.67 -25.32 43.10
CA LYS A 4 4.16 -25.75 41.80
C LYS A 4 5.58 -25.16 41.66
N GLU A 5 6.58 -26.02 41.50
CA GLU A 5 7.97 -25.60 41.36
C GLU A 5 8.10 -24.69 40.12
N LEU A 6 8.75 -23.54 40.28
CA LEU A 6 8.85 -22.50 39.27
C LEU A 6 9.76 -23.01 38.13
N SER A 7 9.18 -23.48 37.04
CA SER A 7 9.96 -23.96 35.88
C SER A 7 10.22 -22.81 34.90
N CYS A 8 11.50 -22.50 34.67
CA CYS A 8 11.89 -21.51 33.68
C CYS A 8 11.74 -22.06 32.25
N GLN A 9 11.16 -21.25 31.37
CA GLN A 9 10.99 -21.53 29.95
C GLN A 9 11.43 -20.34 29.11
N GLU A 10 11.88 -20.59 27.88
CA GLU A 10 12.30 -19.53 26.97
C GLU A 10 11.12 -18.65 26.55
N ILE A 11 11.34 -17.35 26.42
CA ILE A 11 10.32 -16.39 25.99
C ILE A 11 9.99 -16.61 24.52
N THR A 12 8.74 -17.00 24.25
CA THR A 12 8.22 -17.21 22.89
C THR A 12 7.39 -16.03 22.40
N VAL A 13 6.87 -15.19 23.30
CA VAL A 13 6.05 -14.00 22.98
C VAL A 13 6.84 -13.00 22.14
N PRO A 14 6.46 -12.73 20.87
CA PRO A 14 7.25 -11.93 19.94
C PRO A 14 7.61 -10.52 20.46
N LEU A 15 6.66 -9.83 21.09
CA LEU A 15 6.86 -8.48 21.64
C LEU A 15 7.97 -8.44 22.71
N CYS A 16 8.13 -9.54 23.46
CA CYS A 16 8.95 -9.62 24.66
C CYS A 16 10.30 -10.32 24.47
N LYS A 17 10.69 -10.66 23.23
CA LYS A 17 12.01 -11.21 22.94
C LYS A 17 13.10 -10.12 22.97
N GLY A 18 14.26 -10.42 23.56
CA GLY A 18 15.42 -9.50 23.53
C GLY A 18 15.23 -8.21 24.32
N ILE A 19 14.48 -8.27 25.43
CA ILE A 19 14.23 -7.13 26.34
C ILE A 19 15.29 -6.99 27.46
N GLY A 20 16.31 -7.84 27.46
CA GLY A 20 17.35 -7.91 28.50
C GLY A 20 17.42 -9.24 29.25
N TYR A 21 16.43 -10.12 29.08
CA TYR A 21 16.45 -11.50 29.57
C TYR A 21 15.67 -12.42 28.62
N ASN A 22 15.94 -13.73 28.68
CA ASN A 22 15.42 -14.72 27.73
C ASN A 22 14.50 -15.78 28.34
N TYR A 23 14.43 -15.87 29.68
CA TYR A 23 13.66 -16.90 30.37
C TYR A 23 12.57 -16.30 31.24
N THR A 24 11.41 -16.94 31.24
CA THR A 24 10.23 -16.57 32.02
C THR A 24 9.62 -17.79 32.70
N TYR A 25 8.66 -17.59 33.59
CA TYR A 25 7.89 -18.65 34.24
C TYR A 25 6.39 -18.37 34.13
N MET A 26 5.58 -19.42 34.24
CA MET A 26 4.12 -19.32 34.34
C MET A 26 3.60 -20.15 35.52
N PRO A 27 2.47 -19.76 36.16
CA PRO A 27 1.64 -18.61 35.80
C PRO A 27 2.28 -17.27 36.19
N ASN A 28 1.98 -16.22 35.42
CA ASN A 28 2.41 -14.86 35.76
C ASN A 28 1.49 -14.22 36.81
N GLN A 29 1.80 -13.00 37.24
CA GLN A 29 1.02 -12.27 38.26
C GLN A 29 -0.41 -11.92 37.85
N PHE A 30 -0.74 -12.05 36.56
CA PHE A 30 -2.09 -11.87 36.03
C PHE A 30 -2.83 -13.20 35.85
N ASN A 31 -2.26 -14.30 36.36
CA ASN A 31 -2.81 -15.66 36.30
C ASN A 31 -2.98 -16.20 34.89
N HIS A 32 -2.15 -15.78 33.93
CA HIS A 32 -2.05 -16.47 32.66
C HIS A 32 -1.25 -17.76 32.87
N ASP A 33 -1.82 -18.91 32.51
CA ASP A 33 -1.17 -20.21 32.70
C ASP A 33 -0.15 -20.51 31.60
N THR A 34 -0.25 -19.83 30.46
CA THR A 34 0.61 -20.03 29.29
C THR A 34 1.15 -18.71 28.72
N GLN A 35 2.25 -18.80 27.98
CA GLN A 35 2.79 -17.65 27.24
C GLN A 35 1.87 -17.17 26.12
N ASP A 36 1.07 -18.06 25.52
CA ASP A 36 0.13 -17.69 24.45
C ASP A 36 -0.99 -16.80 24.98
N GLU A 37 -1.55 -17.12 26.16
CA GLU A 37 -2.55 -16.28 26.83
C GLU A 37 -1.98 -14.90 27.20
N ALA A 38 -0.81 -14.88 27.84
CA ALA A 38 -0.12 -13.64 28.17
C ALA A 38 0.22 -12.82 26.90
N GLY A 39 0.59 -13.52 25.83
CA GLY A 39 0.90 -12.98 24.51
C GLY A 39 -0.27 -12.26 23.87
N LEU A 40 -1.46 -12.86 23.88
CA LEU A 40 -2.69 -12.25 23.34
C LEU A 40 -3.05 -10.95 24.06
N GLU A 41 -2.85 -10.91 25.39
CA GLU A 41 -3.18 -9.72 26.18
C GLU A 41 -2.14 -8.61 26.01
N VAL A 42 -0.84 -8.93 26.10
CA VAL A 42 0.23 -7.92 25.95
C VAL A 42 0.28 -7.32 24.54
N HIS A 43 -0.09 -8.09 23.52
CA HIS A 43 -0.12 -7.63 22.12
C HIS A 43 -1.15 -6.50 21.88
N GLN A 44 -2.12 -6.30 22.78
CA GLN A 44 -3.04 -5.16 22.70
C GLN A 44 -2.31 -3.82 22.90
N PHE A 45 -1.14 -3.83 23.55
CA PHE A 45 -0.31 -2.64 23.77
C PHE A 45 0.71 -2.40 22.64
N TRP A 46 0.75 -3.26 21.61
CA TRP A 46 1.66 -3.14 20.47
C TRP A 46 1.67 -1.72 19.85
N PRO A 47 0.52 -1.08 19.58
CA PRO A 47 0.52 0.27 19.01
C PRO A 47 1.23 1.31 19.89
N LEU A 48 1.13 1.21 21.23
CA LEU A 48 1.79 2.15 22.14
C LEU A 48 3.30 1.93 22.17
N VAL A 49 3.75 0.69 22.04
CA VAL A 49 5.17 0.35 21.93
C VAL A 49 5.75 0.90 20.62
N GLU A 50 5.03 0.76 19.50
CA GLU A 50 5.43 1.28 18.18
C GLU A 50 5.43 2.82 18.12
N ILE A 51 4.45 3.47 18.76
CA ILE A 51 4.41 4.94 18.88
C ILE A 51 5.56 5.47 19.75
N GLN A 52 6.21 4.61 20.54
CA GLN A 52 7.33 4.97 21.41
C GLN A 52 6.99 6.11 22.38
N CYS A 53 5.76 6.11 22.92
CA CYS A 53 5.33 7.11 23.91
C CYS A 53 6.21 7.12 25.17
N SER A 54 6.88 5.99 25.48
CA SER A 54 7.93 5.91 26.50
C SER A 54 8.93 4.81 26.14
N PRO A 55 10.25 5.04 26.31
CA PRO A 55 11.27 4.00 26.08
C PRO A 55 11.16 2.83 27.07
N ASP A 56 10.56 3.07 28.24
CA ASP A 56 10.41 2.07 29.30
C ASP A 56 9.18 1.17 29.11
N LEU A 57 8.25 1.51 28.20
CA LEU A 57 6.96 0.82 28.09
C LEU A 57 7.12 -0.66 27.75
N ARG A 58 7.94 -0.99 26.74
CA ARG A 58 8.15 -2.36 26.28
C ARG A 58 8.71 -3.25 27.40
N PHE A 59 9.76 -2.76 28.06
CA PHE A 59 10.38 -3.43 29.20
C PHE A 59 9.39 -3.61 30.35
N PHE A 60 8.62 -2.56 30.68
CA PHE A 60 7.61 -2.60 31.73
C PHE A 60 6.54 -3.67 31.46
N LEU A 61 5.92 -3.64 30.28
CA LEU A 61 4.88 -4.60 29.89
C LEU A 61 5.42 -6.03 29.98
N CYS A 62 6.56 -6.29 29.36
CA CYS A 62 7.10 -7.64 29.33
C CYS A 62 7.60 -8.12 30.70
N SER A 63 8.08 -7.23 31.57
CA SER A 63 8.40 -7.58 32.97
C SER A 63 7.15 -7.99 33.76
N MET A 64 5.97 -7.54 33.33
CA MET A 64 4.70 -7.89 33.98
C MET A 64 4.06 -9.16 33.39
N TYR A 65 4.09 -9.33 32.07
CA TYR A 65 3.47 -10.45 31.35
C TYR A 65 4.36 -11.67 31.18
N THR A 66 5.66 -11.46 30.99
CA THR A 66 6.69 -12.49 30.85
C THR A 66 7.79 -12.22 31.88
N PRO A 67 7.51 -12.34 33.19
CA PRO A 67 8.46 -11.98 34.25
C PRO A 67 9.76 -12.78 34.13
N ILE A 68 10.89 -12.20 34.54
CA ILE A 68 12.18 -12.88 34.50
C ILE A 68 12.17 -14.15 35.37
N CYS A 69 12.79 -15.21 34.87
CA CYS A 69 13.03 -16.44 35.61
C CYS A 69 14.54 -16.66 35.76
N LEU A 70 14.99 -16.85 36.99
CA LEU A 70 16.38 -17.15 37.34
C LEU A 70 16.40 -18.47 38.11
N SER A 71 17.25 -19.41 37.70
CA SER A 71 17.34 -20.74 38.30
C SER A 71 17.65 -20.70 39.81
N ASP A 72 18.47 -19.72 40.22
CA ASP A 72 18.96 -19.59 41.59
C ASP A 72 18.12 -18.61 42.44
N TYR A 73 17.03 -18.06 41.90
CA TYR A 73 16.20 -17.09 42.59
C TYR A 73 14.71 -17.40 42.41
N THR A 74 14.08 -17.91 43.47
CA THR A 74 12.72 -18.46 43.45
C THR A 74 11.62 -17.46 43.81
N LYS A 75 11.98 -16.23 44.20
CA LYS A 75 11.01 -15.16 44.51
C LYS A 75 10.65 -14.37 43.24
N PRO A 76 9.41 -13.84 43.13
CA PRO A 76 9.07 -12.93 42.05
C PRO A 76 9.96 -11.69 42.06
N LEU A 77 10.46 -11.31 40.88
CA LEU A 77 11.25 -10.11 40.67
C LEU A 77 10.48 -9.15 39.73
N PRO A 78 9.66 -8.23 40.24
CA PRO A 78 8.85 -7.30 39.44
C PRO A 78 9.68 -6.09 38.96
N PRO A 79 9.16 -5.29 38.00
CA PRO A 79 9.75 -4.00 37.68
C PRO A 79 9.62 -3.02 38.86
N CYS A 80 10.60 -2.14 39.03
CA CYS A 80 10.53 -1.08 40.03
C CYS A 80 9.41 -0.06 39.70
N ARG A 81 8.85 0.57 40.73
CA ARG A 81 7.84 1.64 40.61
C ARG A 81 8.28 2.76 39.65
N SER A 82 9.55 3.14 39.68
CA SER A 82 10.15 4.14 38.79
C SER A 82 9.93 3.81 37.31
N VAL A 83 10.14 2.56 36.90
CA VAL A 83 9.95 2.09 35.52
C VAL A 83 8.49 2.26 35.08
N CYS A 84 7.55 1.85 35.93
CA CYS A 84 6.12 2.00 35.65
C CYS A 84 5.72 3.46 35.52
N GLU A 85 6.17 4.33 36.43
CA GLU A 85 5.83 5.76 36.37
C GLU A 85 6.39 6.43 35.12
N ARG A 86 7.60 6.07 34.66
CA ARG A 86 8.15 6.56 33.39
C ARG A 86 7.37 6.06 32.18
N ALA A 87 6.94 4.80 32.17
CA ALA A 87 6.08 4.24 31.13
C ALA A 87 4.71 4.95 31.10
N LYS A 88 4.08 5.09 32.26
CA LYS A 88 2.78 5.72 32.44
C LYS A 88 2.80 7.21 32.10
N ALA A 89 3.84 7.95 32.50
CA ALA A 89 3.96 9.38 32.22
C ALA A 89 3.94 9.70 30.73
N GLY A 90 4.64 8.89 29.92
CA GLY A 90 4.65 9.04 28.46
C GLY A 90 3.38 8.55 27.78
N CYS A 91 2.83 7.43 28.22
CA CYS A 91 1.79 6.72 27.47
C CYS A 91 0.35 6.97 27.96
N ALA A 92 0.13 7.27 29.24
CA ALA A 92 -1.21 7.50 29.78
C ALA A 92 -1.93 8.74 29.19
N PRO A 93 -1.26 9.87 28.85
CA PRO A 93 -1.91 10.97 28.15
C PRO A 93 -2.45 10.55 26.77
N LEU A 94 -1.67 9.77 26.02
CA LEU A 94 -2.05 9.26 24.71
C LEU A 94 -3.23 8.29 24.81
N MET A 95 -3.20 7.36 25.77
CA MET A 95 -4.33 6.46 26.02
C MET A 95 -5.62 7.22 26.33
N ARG A 96 -5.54 8.27 27.17
CA ARG A 96 -6.70 9.10 27.52
C ARG A 96 -7.29 9.84 26.33
N GLN A 97 -6.45 10.28 25.38
CA GLN A 97 -6.91 10.93 24.15
C GLN A 97 -7.84 10.02 23.32
N TYR A 98 -7.63 8.71 23.38
CA TYR A 98 -8.45 7.70 22.70
C TYR A 98 -9.48 7.03 23.61
N GLY A 99 -9.76 7.60 24.79
CA GLY A 99 -10.80 7.10 25.71
C GLY A 99 -10.39 5.93 26.59
N PHE A 100 -9.11 5.58 26.65
CA PHE A 100 -8.60 4.49 27.49
C PHE A 100 -7.89 5.03 28.75
N ALA A 101 -8.17 4.41 29.90
CA ALA A 101 -7.44 4.68 31.13
C ALA A 101 -6.23 3.75 31.27
N TRP A 102 -5.24 4.17 32.07
CA TRP A 102 -4.15 3.28 32.46
C TRP A 102 -4.71 2.09 33.28
N PRO A 103 -4.38 0.82 32.96
CA PRO A 103 -5.04 -0.33 33.56
C PRO A 103 -4.85 -0.43 35.08
N ASP A 104 -5.91 -0.74 35.82
CA ASP A 104 -5.85 -0.87 37.29
C ASP A 104 -4.88 -1.94 37.78
N ARG A 105 -4.74 -3.02 37.00
CA ARG A 105 -3.78 -4.11 37.25
C ARG A 105 -2.31 -3.70 37.03
N MET A 106 -2.06 -2.55 36.41
CA MET A 106 -0.72 -1.98 36.18
C MET A 106 -0.50 -0.69 36.96
N ARG A 107 -1.24 -0.45 38.05
CA ARG A 107 -1.02 0.71 38.91
C ARG A 107 0.37 0.67 39.56
N CYS A 108 1.17 1.71 39.29
CA CYS A 108 2.57 1.78 39.70
C CYS A 108 2.75 1.79 41.23
N ASP A 109 1.77 2.29 41.95
CA ASP A 109 1.67 2.31 43.41
C ASP A 109 1.60 0.90 44.04
N ARG A 110 1.32 -0.16 43.25
CA ARG A 110 1.42 -1.56 43.68
C ARG A 110 2.84 -2.15 43.56
N LEU A 111 3.75 -1.45 42.89
CA LEU A 111 5.11 -1.92 42.65
C LEU A 111 6.07 -1.44 43.75
N PRO A 112 7.11 -2.23 44.06
CA PRO A 112 8.12 -1.88 45.04
C PRO A 112 9.01 -0.71 44.56
N GLU A 113 9.52 0.04 45.53
CA GLU A 113 10.55 1.07 45.29
C GLU A 113 11.94 0.45 45.30
N GLN A 114 12.87 1.07 44.56
CA GLN A 114 14.24 0.61 44.49
C GLN A 114 14.93 0.77 45.85
N GLY A 115 15.63 -0.26 46.32
CA GLY A 115 16.29 -0.26 47.63
C GLY A 115 15.37 -0.59 48.80
N SER A 116 14.15 -1.07 48.56
CA SER A 116 13.29 -1.57 49.63
C SER A 116 13.93 -2.81 50.31
N PRO A 117 13.92 -2.91 51.66
CA PRO A 117 14.66 -3.94 52.39
C PRO A 117 14.12 -5.36 52.17
N ASP A 118 12.84 -5.51 51.84
CA ASP A 118 12.17 -6.82 51.78
C ASP A 118 11.88 -7.33 50.35
N THR A 119 11.94 -6.45 49.32
CA THR A 119 11.56 -6.81 47.95
C THR A 119 12.52 -6.20 46.92
N LEU A 120 13.23 -7.07 46.20
CA LEU A 120 14.03 -6.67 45.04
C LEU A 120 13.12 -6.33 43.85
N CYS A 121 13.57 -5.39 43.01
CA CYS A 121 12.89 -5.01 41.78
C CYS A 121 13.89 -4.65 40.69
N MET A 122 13.46 -4.74 39.43
CA MET A 122 14.30 -4.44 38.26
C MET A 122 14.09 -3.03 37.75
N ASP A 123 15.19 -2.30 37.55
CA ASP A 123 15.27 -1.09 36.72
C ASP A 123 16.49 -1.26 35.80
N TYR A 124 16.40 -0.81 34.55
CA TYR A 124 17.52 -0.85 33.62
C TYR A 124 18.30 0.46 33.75
N ASN A 125 19.58 0.37 34.12
CA ASN A 125 20.41 1.55 34.33
C ASN A 125 20.73 2.22 32.98
N ARG A 126 20.18 3.41 32.73
CA ARG A 126 20.31 4.13 31.43
C ARG A 126 21.73 4.60 31.09
N THR A 127 22.72 4.36 31.95
CA THR A 127 24.10 4.80 31.73
C THR A 127 24.83 4.04 30.61
N ASP A 128 24.34 2.87 30.20
CA ASP A 128 24.98 2.05 29.14
C ASP A 128 24.40 2.27 27.73
N LEU A 129 23.29 3.00 27.58
CA LEU A 129 22.62 3.23 26.27
C LEU A 129 23.22 4.38 25.44
N THR A 130 24.24 5.09 25.93
CA THR A 130 24.96 6.09 25.12
C THR A 130 26.02 5.49 24.20
N THR A 131 26.26 4.17 24.22
CA THR A 131 27.39 3.54 23.53
C THR A 131 27.12 2.12 23.00
N ALA A 132 25.95 1.86 22.39
CA ALA A 132 25.77 0.66 21.57
C ALA A 132 24.98 0.96 20.28
N PRO A 133 25.37 0.36 19.13
CA PRO A 133 24.79 0.68 17.82
C PRO A 133 23.37 0.11 17.69
N GLU A 134 22.54 0.80 16.90
CA GLU A 134 21.17 0.43 16.51
C GLU A 134 21.00 -1.08 16.31
N LEU A 135 20.31 -1.72 17.26
CA LEU A 135 19.93 -3.12 17.15
C LEU A 135 18.68 -3.22 16.26
N ALA A 136 18.91 -3.61 15.01
CA ALA A 136 17.98 -4.06 13.97
C ALA A 136 16.48 -4.02 14.34
N VAL A 137 15.82 -2.95 13.90
CA VAL A 137 14.37 -2.82 13.83
C VAL A 137 13.83 -3.87 12.86
N ALA A 138 13.19 -4.92 13.37
CA ALA A 138 12.31 -5.76 12.56
C ALA A 138 11.00 -5.00 12.38
N GLU A 139 10.91 -4.29 11.27
CA GLU A 139 9.79 -3.45 10.97
C GLU A 139 8.77 -4.13 10.08
N HIS A 140 7.53 -4.18 10.54
CA HIS A 140 6.40 -4.40 9.67
C HIS A 140 5.37 -3.29 9.84
N VAL A 141 5.23 -2.54 8.72
CA VAL A 141 4.29 -1.45 8.39
C VAL A 141 4.76 -0.01 8.75
N ARG A 142 5.55 0.60 7.83
CA ARG A 142 5.81 2.07 7.78
C ARG A 142 4.75 2.77 6.92
N TYR A 143 4.20 3.86 7.44
CA TYR A 143 3.26 4.78 6.76
C TYR A 143 3.91 6.09 6.29
N GLU A 144 5.24 6.17 6.23
CA GLU A 144 5.95 7.34 5.74
C GLU A 144 6.90 6.97 4.61
N SER A 145 7.26 7.94 3.77
CA SER A 145 8.26 7.82 2.70
C SER A 145 9.69 7.46 3.19
N THR A 146 9.85 7.17 4.47
CA THR A 146 11.01 6.53 5.12
C THR A 146 10.91 4.99 5.12
N GLY A 147 9.84 4.42 4.53
CA GLY A 147 9.70 3.00 4.18
C GLY A 147 10.88 2.45 3.36
N PRO A 148 11.16 1.13 3.41
CA PRO A 148 12.29 0.55 2.68
C PRO A 148 12.19 0.95 1.20
N ALA A 149 13.32 1.34 0.60
CA ALA A 149 13.42 1.80 -0.79
C ALA A 149 12.60 0.94 -1.80
N LEU A 150 12.37 -0.33 -1.47
CA LEU A 150 11.50 -1.26 -2.17
C LEU A 150 10.07 -0.74 -2.42
N CYS A 151 9.39 -0.13 -1.44
CA CYS A 151 8.02 0.36 -1.63
C CYS A 151 7.98 1.51 -2.64
N THR A 152 8.91 2.46 -2.52
CA THR A 152 9.11 3.54 -3.50
C THR A 152 9.47 3.01 -4.87
N VAL A 153 10.31 1.97 -4.97
CA VAL A 153 10.66 1.33 -6.24
C VAL A 153 9.43 0.67 -6.88
N VAL A 154 8.63 -0.08 -6.11
CA VAL A 154 7.38 -0.68 -6.62
C VAL A 154 6.42 0.40 -7.10
N PHE A 155 6.25 1.48 -6.33
CA PHE A 155 5.46 2.64 -6.75
C PHE A 155 5.97 3.21 -8.08
N LEU A 156 7.27 3.48 -8.19
CA LEU A 156 7.85 4.02 -9.42
C LEU A 156 7.60 3.10 -10.61
N LEU A 157 7.84 1.79 -10.47
CA LEU A 157 7.60 0.83 -11.54
C LEU A 157 6.12 0.79 -11.96
N VAL A 158 5.17 0.76 -11.02
CA VAL A 158 3.76 0.63 -11.37
C VAL A 158 3.17 1.96 -11.86
N TYR A 159 3.41 3.05 -11.14
CA TYR A 159 2.82 4.36 -11.42
C TYR A 159 3.43 5.04 -12.64
N PHE A 160 4.76 5.10 -12.75
CA PHE A 160 5.42 5.76 -13.88
C PHE A 160 5.06 5.08 -15.20
N PHE A 161 5.22 3.75 -15.29
CA PHE A 161 4.93 3.02 -16.52
C PHE A 161 3.43 2.95 -16.83
N GLY A 162 2.55 2.92 -15.82
CA GLY A 162 1.11 3.03 -16.03
C GLY A 162 0.69 4.37 -16.63
N MET A 163 1.23 5.48 -16.12
CA MET A 163 0.98 6.82 -16.65
C MET A 163 1.59 7.01 -18.05
N ALA A 164 2.81 6.53 -18.26
CA ALA A 164 3.46 6.55 -19.57
C ALA A 164 2.66 5.75 -20.60
N SER A 165 2.18 4.55 -20.24
CA SER A 165 1.32 3.73 -21.10
C SER A 165 0.06 4.48 -21.53
N SER A 166 -0.60 5.16 -20.59
CA SER A 166 -1.82 5.94 -20.88
C SER A 166 -1.56 7.08 -21.86
N ILE A 167 -0.42 7.77 -21.73
CA ILE A 167 -0.03 8.85 -22.65
C ILE A 167 0.36 8.27 -24.02
N TRP A 168 1.08 7.15 -24.06
CA TRP A 168 1.40 6.45 -25.31
C TRP A 168 0.15 6.00 -26.05
N TRP A 169 -0.91 5.61 -25.34
CA TRP A 169 -2.19 5.31 -25.97
C TRP A 169 -2.86 6.57 -26.56
N VAL A 170 -2.79 7.72 -25.89
CA VAL A 170 -3.28 9.00 -26.46
C VAL A 170 -2.49 9.35 -27.72
N ILE A 171 -1.16 9.19 -27.70
CA ILE A 171 -0.29 9.41 -28.87
C ILE A 171 -0.64 8.43 -29.99
N LEU A 172 -0.89 7.16 -29.69
CA LEU A 172 -1.30 6.16 -30.68
C LEU A 172 -2.65 6.54 -31.31
N SER A 173 -3.61 7.02 -30.51
CA SER A 173 -4.91 7.49 -30.99
C SER A 173 -4.78 8.74 -31.87
N LEU A 174 -3.94 9.69 -31.47
CA LEU A 174 -3.62 10.89 -32.26
C LEU A 174 -2.96 10.52 -33.59
N THR A 175 -1.87 9.76 -33.57
CA THR A 175 -1.14 9.36 -34.78
C THR A 175 -2.00 8.54 -35.73
N TRP A 176 -2.89 7.70 -35.20
CA TRP A 176 -3.90 7.02 -35.99
C TRP A 176 -4.87 8.00 -36.65
N PHE A 177 -5.40 8.99 -35.92
CA PHE A 177 -6.23 10.05 -36.49
C PHE A 177 -5.49 10.87 -37.55
N LEU A 178 -4.22 11.23 -37.33
CA LEU A 178 -3.41 11.97 -38.30
C LEU A 178 -3.21 11.16 -39.59
N ALA A 179 -2.92 9.87 -39.48
CA ALA A 179 -2.79 8.98 -40.63
C ALA A 179 -4.14 8.80 -41.35
N ALA A 180 -5.21 8.54 -40.60
CA ALA A 180 -6.54 8.21 -41.12
C ALA A 180 -7.32 9.40 -41.67
N GLY A 181 -7.37 10.49 -40.92
CA GLY A 181 -8.15 11.68 -41.26
C GLY A 181 -7.36 12.75 -41.99
N MET A 182 -6.12 13.00 -41.57
CA MET A 182 -5.29 14.04 -42.17
C MET A 182 -4.35 13.52 -43.26
N LYS A 183 -4.38 12.20 -43.53
CA LYS A 183 -3.55 11.52 -44.54
C LYS A 183 -2.05 11.74 -44.33
N TRP A 184 -1.60 11.89 -43.09
CA TRP A 184 -0.19 12.03 -42.79
C TRP A 184 0.58 10.74 -43.14
N GLY A 185 1.71 10.89 -43.83
CA GLY A 185 2.64 9.80 -44.07
C GLY A 185 3.52 9.51 -42.85
N ASN A 186 4.23 8.37 -42.88
CA ASN A 186 5.13 7.97 -41.78
C ASN A 186 6.24 8.99 -41.53
N GLU A 187 6.77 9.63 -42.58
CA GLU A 187 7.82 10.66 -42.48
C GLU A 187 7.33 11.90 -41.73
N ALA A 188 6.10 12.35 -42.01
CA ALA A 188 5.49 13.48 -41.33
C ALA A 188 5.33 13.20 -39.83
N ILE A 189 4.85 12.01 -39.46
CA ILE A 189 4.70 11.61 -38.05
C ILE A 189 6.07 11.49 -37.37
N ALA A 190 7.04 10.87 -38.05
CA ALA A 190 8.39 10.68 -37.52
C ALA A 190 9.10 12.01 -37.23
N GLY A 191 8.84 13.06 -38.04
CA GLY A 191 9.39 14.41 -37.80
C GLY A 191 8.99 15.02 -36.45
N TYR A 192 7.87 14.60 -35.87
CA TYR A 192 7.39 15.08 -34.56
C TYR A 192 7.68 14.10 -33.40
N ALA A 193 8.41 13.00 -33.64
CA ALA A 193 8.64 11.96 -32.62
C ALA A 193 9.23 12.50 -31.32
N GLN A 194 10.14 13.49 -31.39
CA GLN A 194 10.73 14.14 -30.23
C GLN A 194 9.69 14.74 -29.26
N TYR A 195 8.62 15.34 -29.78
CA TYR A 195 7.55 15.92 -28.95
C TYR A 195 6.69 14.84 -28.29
N PHE A 196 6.44 13.75 -29.01
CA PHE A 196 5.72 12.59 -28.46
C PHE A 196 6.50 11.95 -27.31
N HIS A 197 7.80 11.72 -27.49
CA HIS A 197 8.67 11.21 -26.43
C HIS A 197 8.76 12.17 -25.25
N LEU A 198 8.91 13.48 -25.51
CA LEU A 198 8.95 14.48 -24.45
C LEU A 198 7.68 14.42 -23.59
N ALA A 199 6.49 14.44 -24.20
CA ALA A 199 5.22 14.34 -23.46
C ALA A 199 5.08 13.00 -22.72
N ALA A 200 5.40 11.88 -23.36
CA ALA A 200 5.24 10.54 -22.80
C ALA A 200 6.15 10.26 -21.59
N TRP A 201 7.30 10.93 -21.49
CA TRP A 201 8.25 10.71 -20.40
C TRP A 201 8.27 11.83 -19.37
N LEU A 202 8.11 13.08 -19.79
CA LEU A 202 8.15 14.23 -18.88
C LEU A 202 6.91 14.26 -17.98
N LEU A 203 5.71 14.06 -18.53
CA LEU A 203 4.48 14.14 -17.75
C LEU A 203 4.43 13.06 -16.64
N PRO A 204 4.73 11.77 -16.89
CA PRO A 204 4.81 10.77 -15.82
C PRO A 204 5.94 11.06 -14.83
N SER A 205 7.09 11.56 -15.29
CA SER A 205 8.21 11.93 -14.41
C SER A 205 7.81 13.02 -13.43
N VAL A 206 7.26 14.13 -13.92
CA VAL A 206 6.82 15.26 -13.08
C VAL A 206 5.75 14.80 -12.09
N LYS A 207 4.77 14.02 -12.54
CA LYS A 207 3.74 13.47 -11.64
C LYS A 207 4.34 12.54 -10.57
N SER A 208 5.29 11.69 -10.93
CA SER A 208 5.92 10.77 -9.97
C SER A 208 6.75 11.53 -8.93
N ILE A 209 7.52 12.53 -9.36
CA ILE A 209 8.28 13.42 -8.47
C ILE A 209 7.33 14.18 -7.53
N ALA A 210 6.21 14.70 -8.04
CA ALA A 210 5.23 15.41 -7.22
C ALA A 210 4.64 14.50 -6.12
N VAL A 211 4.29 13.26 -6.45
CA VAL A 211 3.79 12.29 -5.46
C VAL A 211 4.84 11.99 -4.38
N LEU A 212 6.11 11.83 -4.77
CA LEU A 212 7.20 11.58 -3.83
C LEU A 212 7.49 12.80 -2.96
N ALA A 213 7.47 14.01 -3.53
CA ALA A 213 7.68 15.25 -2.79
C ALA A 213 6.57 15.53 -1.76
N LEU A 214 5.36 15.03 -2.02
CA LEU A 214 4.23 15.10 -1.11
C LEU A 214 4.14 13.89 -0.15
N SER A 215 5.15 13.00 -0.15
CA SER A 215 5.18 11.78 0.67
C SER A 215 3.88 10.98 0.62
N SER A 216 3.23 10.94 -0.55
CA SER A 216 1.86 10.44 -0.73
C SER A 216 1.80 9.01 -1.26
N VAL A 217 2.85 8.22 -1.05
CA VAL A 217 2.94 6.82 -1.48
C VAL A 217 2.48 5.92 -0.34
N ASP A 218 1.44 5.12 -0.62
CA ASP A 218 0.79 4.26 0.35
C ASP A 218 0.94 2.78 -0.03
N GLY A 219 1.00 1.89 0.94
CA GLY A 219 0.91 0.43 0.71
C GLY A 219 -0.53 -0.04 0.47
N ASP A 220 -0.72 -0.96 -0.48
CA ASP A 220 -1.94 -1.75 -0.66
C ASP A 220 -1.72 -3.18 -0.14
N PRO A 221 -2.27 -3.54 1.04
CA PRO A 221 -2.09 -4.87 1.62
C PRO A 221 -2.82 -5.97 0.84
N VAL A 222 -3.81 -5.61 0.00
CA VAL A 222 -4.57 -6.60 -0.79
C VAL A 222 -3.78 -7.03 -2.02
N ALA A 223 -3.17 -6.08 -2.71
CA ALA A 223 -2.38 -6.35 -3.91
C ALA A 223 -0.89 -6.58 -3.62
N GLY A 224 -0.41 -6.23 -2.43
CA GLY A 224 1.01 -6.33 -2.07
C GLY A 224 1.88 -5.34 -2.86
N ILE A 225 1.33 -4.19 -3.25
CA ILE A 225 2.03 -3.15 -4.01
C ILE A 225 2.02 -1.82 -3.26
N CYS A 226 2.83 -0.87 -3.71
CA CYS A 226 2.77 0.52 -3.26
C CYS A 226 2.23 1.42 -4.37
N TYR A 227 1.30 2.30 -4.03
CA TYR A 227 0.62 3.18 -4.98
C TYR A 227 0.16 4.49 -4.31
N VAL A 228 -0.16 5.51 -5.12
CA VAL A 228 -0.67 6.79 -4.60
C VAL A 228 -2.18 6.77 -4.45
N GLY A 229 -2.68 7.37 -3.37
CA GLY A 229 -4.12 7.52 -3.13
C GLY A 229 -4.78 6.26 -2.60
N ASN A 230 -4.00 5.33 -2.02
CA ASN A 230 -4.61 4.16 -1.38
C ASN A 230 -5.28 4.53 -0.06
N GLN A 231 -4.80 5.58 0.63
CA GLN A 231 -5.39 6.06 1.88
C GLN A 231 -6.04 7.44 1.76
N SER A 232 -5.66 8.24 0.76
CA SER A 232 -6.22 9.58 0.56
C SER A 232 -7.05 9.66 -0.73
N LEU A 233 -8.33 10.04 -0.58
CA LEU A 233 -9.22 10.32 -1.71
C LEU A 233 -8.77 11.54 -2.54
N GLU A 234 -8.12 12.52 -1.91
CA GLU A 234 -7.60 13.70 -2.61
C GLU A 234 -6.45 13.31 -3.53
N ASN A 235 -5.52 12.49 -3.02
CA ASN A 235 -4.40 11.97 -3.80
C ASN A 235 -4.87 11.04 -4.92
N LEU A 236 -5.86 10.19 -4.65
CA LEU A 236 -6.50 9.33 -5.66
C LEU A 236 -7.09 10.17 -6.80
N ARG A 237 -7.84 11.23 -6.47
CA ARG A 237 -8.47 12.13 -7.43
C ARG A 237 -7.44 12.87 -8.27
N GLY A 238 -6.49 13.52 -7.61
CA GLY A 238 -5.51 14.41 -8.25
C GLY A 238 -4.48 13.66 -9.08
N PHE A 239 -3.89 12.59 -8.54
CA PHE A 239 -2.76 11.91 -9.18
C PHE A 239 -3.19 10.78 -10.11
N VAL A 240 -4.34 10.15 -9.87
CA VAL A 240 -4.76 8.94 -10.61
C VAL A 240 -5.99 9.22 -11.47
N LEU A 241 -7.13 9.50 -10.85
CA LEU A 241 -8.43 9.50 -11.54
C LEU A 241 -8.56 10.64 -12.54
N ALA A 242 -8.26 11.89 -12.16
CA ALA A 242 -8.39 13.03 -13.06
C ALA A 242 -7.47 12.93 -14.29
N PRO A 243 -6.17 12.58 -14.16
CA PRO A 243 -5.31 12.34 -15.31
C PRO A 243 -5.80 11.21 -16.22
N LEU A 244 -6.22 10.08 -15.67
CA LEU A 244 -6.75 8.97 -16.48
C LEU A 244 -8.02 9.35 -17.24
N LEU A 245 -8.91 10.13 -16.62
CA LEU A 245 -10.10 10.67 -17.29
C LEU A 245 -9.74 11.61 -18.44
N ILE A 246 -8.78 12.51 -18.22
CA ILE A 246 -8.31 13.44 -19.26
C ILE A 246 -7.71 12.64 -20.42
N TYR A 247 -6.84 11.67 -20.14
CA TYR A 247 -6.24 10.82 -21.18
C TYR A 247 -7.32 10.06 -21.94
N LEU A 248 -8.22 9.35 -21.24
CA LEU A 248 -9.30 8.58 -21.83
C LEU A 248 -10.21 9.45 -22.71
N ALA A 249 -10.57 10.65 -22.25
CA ALA A 249 -11.39 11.59 -23.01
C ALA A 249 -10.68 12.08 -24.29
N ILE A 250 -9.43 12.53 -24.18
CA ILE A 250 -8.65 13.02 -25.33
C ILE A 250 -8.42 11.91 -26.35
N GLY A 251 -7.98 10.74 -25.91
CA GLY A 251 -7.75 9.61 -26.81
C GLY A 251 -9.04 9.12 -27.48
N SER A 252 -10.15 9.03 -26.72
CA SER A 252 -11.45 8.66 -27.28
C SER A 252 -11.97 9.68 -28.30
N MET A 253 -11.71 10.97 -28.07
CA MET A 253 -12.04 12.03 -29.04
C MET A 253 -11.26 11.83 -30.35
N PHE A 254 -9.95 11.55 -30.30
CA PHE A 254 -9.17 11.24 -31.51
C PHE A 254 -9.64 9.97 -32.20
N LEU A 255 -10.02 8.93 -31.44
CA LEU A 255 -10.58 7.70 -32.01
C LEU A 255 -11.90 7.97 -32.74
N LEU A 256 -12.82 8.70 -32.12
CA LEU A 256 -14.08 9.07 -32.75
C LEU A 256 -13.82 9.87 -34.04
N ALA A 257 -12.95 10.87 -33.98
CA ALA A 257 -12.58 11.68 -35.14
C ALA A 257 -11.98 10.82 -36.27
N GLY A 258 -11.07 9.90 -35.94
CA GLY A 258 -10.45 9.02 -36.94
C GLY A 258 -11.44 8.02 -37.54
N PHE A 259 -12.39 7.48 -36.78
CA PHE A 259 -13.47 6.64 -37.33
C PHE A 259 -14.35 7.43 -38.29
N VAL A 260 -14.80 8.63 -37.90
CA VAL A 260 -15.61 9.51 -38.75
C VAL A 260 -14.87 9.83 -40.05
N SER A 261 -13.58 10.15 -39.98
CA SER A 261 -12.75 10.39 -41.16
C SER A 261 -12.61 9.15 -42.06
N LEU A 262 -12.39 7.96 -41.51
CA LEU A 262 -12.30 6.72 -42.27
C LEU A 262 -13.61 6.38 -42.98
N PHE A 263 -14.74 6.52 -42.29
CA PHE A 263 -16.06 6.28 -42.88
C PHE A 263 -16.36 7.26 -44.01
N ARG A 264 -16.03 8.55 -43.84
CA ARG A 264 -16.17 9.55 -44.91
C ARG A 264 -15.33 9.18 -46.14
N ILE A 265 -14.07 8.80 -45.94
CA ILE A 265 -13.17 8.40 -47.04
C ILE A 265 -13.69 7.14 -47.75
N ARG A 266 -14.08 6.11 -47.00
CA ARG A 266 -14.62 4.86 -47.57
C ARG A 266 -15.93 5.07 -48.34
N SER A 267 -16.80 5.94 -47.83
CA SER A 267 -18.06 6.28 -48.52
C SER A 267 -17.79 6.91 -49.89
N VAL A 268 -16.81 7.81 -49.99
CA VAL A 268 -16.45 8.47 -51.25
C VAL A 268 -15.73 7.52 -52.21
N ILE A 269 -14.82 6.66 -51.72
CA ILE A 269 -14.11 5.67 -52.56
C ILE A 269 -15.07 4.63 -53.13
N LYS A 270 -16.07 4.19 -52.36
CA LYS A 270 -17.09 3.24 -52.84
C LYS A 270 -17.94 3.81 -53.98
N GLN A 271 -18.08 5.14 -54.05
CA GLN A 271 -18.79 5.82 -55.15
C GLN A 271 -17.94 5.99 -56.42
N GLN A 272 -16.59 5.91 -56.34
CA GLN A 272 -15.69 6.13 -57.48
C GLN A 272 -15.14 4.86 -58.16
N GLY A 273 -15.58 3.67 -57.78
CA GLY A 273 -15.46 2.47 -58.62
C GLY A 273 -14.04 2.03 -59.03
N GLY A 274 -13.08 1.90 -58.10
CA GLY A 274 -11.79 1.27 -58.43
C GLY A 274 -10.88 0.95 -57.23
N PRO A 275 -10.47 -0.32 -57.03
CA PRO A 275 -9.49 -0.69 -56.00
C PRO A 275 -8.07 -0.55 -56.56
N THR A 276 -7.36 0.52 -56.21
CA THR A 276 -5.97 0.72 -56.66
C THR A 276 -5.01 0.82 -55.48
N LYS A 277 -4.02 -0.09 -55.42
CA LYS A 277 -2.72 -0.09 -54.70
C LYS A 277 -2.64 0.31 -53.20
N THR A 278 -3.66 0.89 -52.58
CA THR A 278 -3.68 1.41 -51.20
C THR A 278 -4.12 0.37 -50.16
N HIS A 279 -4.54 -0.82 -50.60
CA HIS A 279 -5.06 -1.88 -49.74
C HIS A 279 -4.09 -2.33 -48.62
N LYS A 280 -2.77 -2.23 -48.83
CA LYS A 280 -1.79 -2.53 -47.77
C LYS A 280 -1.78 -1.44 -46.68
N LEU A 281 -1.87 -0.17 -47.07
CA LEU A 281 -1.90 0.97 -46.14
C LEU A 281 -3.23 0.99 -45.39
N GLU A 282 -4.35 0.72 -46.08
CA GLU A 282 -5.68 0.63 -45.48
C GLU A 282 -5.76 -0.52 -44.46
N LYS A 283 -5.23 -1.70 -44.79
CA LYS A 283 -5.14 -2.83 -43.84
C LYS A 283 -4.31 -2.48 -42.60
N LEU A 284 -3.19 -1.76 -42.78
CA LEU A 284 -2.37 -1.30 -41.67
C LEU A 284 -3.16 -0.33 -40.78
N MET A 285 -3.87 0.63 -41.36
CA MET A 285 -4.64 1.63 -40.63
C MET A 285 -5.84 1.04 -39.87
N ILE A 286 -6.56 0.08 -40.47
CA ILE A 286 -7.64 -0.65 -39.79
C ILE A 286 -7.07 -1.46 -38.62
N ARG A 287 -5.90 -2.09 -38.81
CA ARG A 287 -5.23 -2.84 -37.75
C ARG A 287 -4.88 -1.92 -36.58
N LEU A 288 -4.21 -0.79 -36.82
CA LEU A 288 -3.92 0.19 -35.76
C LEU A 288 -5.19 0.65 -35.03
N GLY A 289 -6.27 0.94 -35.78
CA GLY A 289 -7.54 1.39 -35.21
C GLY A 289 -8.25 0.32 -34.35
N LEU A 290 -8.11 -0.96 -34.69
CA LEU A 290 -8.62 -2.05 -33.86
C LEU A 290 -7.87 -2.15 -32.52
N PHE A 291 -6.54 -2.04 -32.57
CA PHE A 291 -5.71 -2.11 -31.36
C PHE A 291 -5.96 -0.94 -30.40
N THR A 292 -6.18 0.27 -30.91
CA THR A 292 -6.52 1.42 -30.06
C THR A 292 -7.90 1.29 -29.39
N VAL A 293 -8.90 0.73 -30.09
CA VAL A 293 -10.21 0.42 -29.52
C VAL A 293 -10.10 -0.67 -28.46
N LEU A 294 -9.31 -1.72 -28.72
CA LEU A 294 -9.07 -2.79 -27.75
C LEU A 294 -8.46 -2.29 -26.45
N TYR A 295 -7.59 -1.27 -26.50
CA TYR A 295 -7.03 -0.63 -25.29
C TYR A 295 -8.07 0.22 -24.53
N THR A 296 -9.05 0.81 -25.23
CA THR A 296 -10.05 1.70 -24.64
C THR A 296 -10.90 0.96 -23.60
N VAL A 297 -11.22 -0.32 -23.86
CA VAL A 297 -12.07 -1.15 -22.97
C VAL A 297 -11.42 -1.41 -21.60
N PRO A 298 -10.18 -1.93 -21.51
CA PRO A 298 -9.47 -2.03 -20.23
C PRO A 298 -9.28 -0.69 -19.53
N ALA A 299 -8.93 0.37 -20.26
CA ALA A 299 -8.72 1.70 -19.67
C ALA A 299 -10.01 2.26 -19.03
N ALA A 300 -11.15 2.16 -19.74
CA ALA A 300 -12.45 2.55 -19.20
C ALA A 300 -12.87 1.68 -18.00
N SER A 301 -12.56 0.38 -18.05
CA SER A 301 -12.84 -0.55 -16.94
C SER A 301 -12.05 -0.18 -15.68
N VAL A 302 -10.76 0.17 -15.81
CA VAL A 302 -9.93 0.65 -14.70
C VAL A 302 -10.51 1.94 -14.12
N VAL A 303 -10.87 2.92 -14.96
CA VAL A 303 -11.50 4.17 -14.51
C VAL A 303 -12.82 3.90 -13.78
N ALA A 304 -13.66 2.98 -14.28
CA ALA A 304 -14.90 2.58 -13.62
C ALA A 304 -14.66 1.95 -12.24
N CYS A 305 -13.64 1.09 -12.11
CA CYS A 305 -13.23 0.53 -10.82
C CYS A 305 -12.78 1.63 -9.84
N LEU A 306 -11.99 2.60 -10.31
CA LEU A 306 -11.54 3.72 -9.49
C LEU A 306 -12.70 4.64 -9.06
N PHE A 307 -13.72 4.83 -9.91
CA PHE A 307 -14.94 5.53 -9.53
C PHE A 307 -15.74 4.78 -8.46
N TYR A 308 -15.85 3.45 -8.60
CA TYR A 308 -16.49 2.61 -7.60
C TYR A 308 -15.78 2.71 -6.24
N GLU A 309 -14.44 2.63 -6.24
CA GLU A 309 -13.62 2.81 -5.04
C GLU A 309 -13.84 4.19 -4.42
N GLN A 310 -13.73 5.25 -5.21
CA GLN A 310 -13.94 6.62 -4.74
C GLN A 310 -15.33 6.83 -4.11
N HIS A 311 -16.38 6.31 -4.75
CA HIS A 311 -17.75 6.56 -4.33
C HIS A 311 -18.07 5.87 -2.99
N ASN A 312 -17.52 4.68 -2.77
CA ASN A 312 -17.86 3.85 -1.61
C ASN A 312 -16.86 3.95 -0.46
N ARG A 313 -15.63 4.40 -0.71
CA ARG A 313 -14.57 4.52 0.31
C ARG A 313 -14.98 5.27 1.59
N PRO A 314 -15.67 6.43 1.54
CA PRO A 314 -16.10 7.10 2.77
C PRO A 314 -17.01 6.25 3.65
N ARG A 315 -17.86 5.41 3.04
CA ARG A 315 -18.77 4.50 3.77
C ARG A 315 -18.00 3.34 4.40
N TRP A 316 -17.05 2.78 3.66
CA TRP A 316 -16.19 1.70 4.16
C TRP A 316 -15.37 2.19 5.36
N GLU A 317 -14.71 3.34 5.24
CA GLU A 317 -13.91 3.94 6.31
C GLU A 317 -14.76 4.27 7.54
N ALA A 318 -15.94 4.88 7.36
CA ALA A 318 -16.84 5.20 8.48
C ALA A 318 -17.26 3.94 9.25
N THR A 319 -17.62 2.86 8.54
CA THR A 319 -18.09 1.62 9.18
C THR A 319 -16.95 0.81 9.80
N HIS A 320 -15.74 0.90 9.24
CA HIS A 320 -14.54 0.30 9.83
C HIS A 320 -14.06 1.05 11.08
N ASN A 321 -14.15 2.38 11.08
CA ASN A 321 -13.68 3.22 12.18
C ASN A 321 -14.66 3.31 13.36
N CYS A 322 -15.98 3.15 13.15
CA CYS A 322 -16.93 2.95 14.26
C CYS A 322 -17.68 1.62 14.16
N PRO A 323 -17.34 0.64 15.02
CA PRO A 323 -18.10 -0.61 15.14
C PRO A 323 -19.59 -0.39 15.47
N CYS A 324 -19.91 0.71 16.15
CA CYS A 324 -21.26 1.13 16.51
C CYS A 324 -22.20 1.30 15.29
N LEU A 325 -21.69 1.88 14.20
CA LEU A 325 -22.42 2.16 12.97
C LEU A 325 -22.70 0.87 12.19
N ARG A 326 -21.78 -0.10 12.28
CA ARG A 326 -21.93 -1.42 11.70
C ARG A 326 -23.11 -2.18 12.29
N ASP A 327 -23.29 -2.09 13.60
CA ASP A 327 -24.33 -2.83 14.32
C ASP A 327 -25.72 -2.18 14.15
N GLN A 328 -25.79 -0.86 13.93
CA GLN A 328 -27.04 -0.13 13.69
C GLN A 328 -27.52 -0.17 12.24
N GLN A 329 -26.61 -0.22 11.27
CA GLN A 329 -26.92 -0.19 9.83
C GLN A 329 -26.15 -1.27 9.05
N PRO A 330 -26.57 -2.55 9.16
CA PRO A 330 -25.89 -3.67 8.50
C PRO A 330 -25.84 -3.53 6.97
N ASP A 331 -26.81 -2.86 6.34
CA ASP A 331 -26.81 -2.60 4.90
C ASP A 331 -25.74 -1.58 4.46
N GLN A 332 -25.35 -0.65 5.33
CA GLN A 332 -24.29 0.32 5.05
C GLN A 332 -22.89 -0.23 5.34
N ALA A 333 -22.81 -1.30 6.12
CA ALA A 333 -21.59 -2.03 6.43
C ALA A 333 -21.07 -2.94 5.29
N ARG A 334 -21.60 -2.79 4.07
CA ARG A 334 -21.15 -3.59 2.92
C ARG A 334 -19.66 -3.37 2.69
N ARG A 335 -18.92 -4.46 2.81
CA ARG A 335 -17.47 -4.50 2.57
C ARG A 335 -17.17 -4.19 1.09
N PRO A 336 -15.97 -3.69 0.80
CA PRO A 336 -15.50 -3.61 -0.58
C PRO A 336 -15.64 -4.96 -1.28
N ASP A 337 -16.21 -4.93 -2.49
CA ASP A 337 -16.29 -6.11 -3.34
C ASP A 337 -14.91 -6.41 -3.93
N TYR A 338 -14.30 -7.48 -3.43
CA TYR A 338 -12.97 -7.94 -3.84
C TYR A 338 -12.85 -8.16 -5.35
N ALA A 339 -13.93 -8.57 -6.03
CA ALA A 339 -13.92 -8.79 -7.47
C ALA A 339 -13.62 -7.50 -8.26
N VAL A 340 -14.06 -6.34 -7.77
CA VAL A 340 -13.80 -5.04 -8.43
C VAL A 340 -12.32 -4.67 -8.35
N PHE A 341 -11.65 -4.97 -7.23
CA PHE A 341 -10.21 -4.74 -7.08
C PHE A 341 -9.41 -5.66 -8.00
N MET A 342 -9.77 -6.94 -8.06
CA MET A 342 -9.12 -7.88 -8.97
C MET A 342 -9.35 -7.52 -10.44
N LEU A 343 -10.54 -7.03 -10.78
CA LEU A 343 -10.85 -6.56 -12.14
C LEU A 343 -9.96 -5.37 -12.54
N LYS A 344 -9.73 -4.41 -11.65
CA LYS A 344 -8.82 -3.28 -11.89
C LYS A 344 -7.43 -3.78 -12.30
N TYR A 345 -6.82 -4.66 -11.51
CA TYR A 345 -5.48 -5.19 -11.78
C TYR A 345 -5.43 -6.05 -13.03
N PHE A 346 -6.43 -6.91 -13.23
CA PHE A 346 -6.55 -7.71 -14.44
C PHE A 346 -6.62 -6.83 -15.69
N MET A 347 -7.43 -5.77 -15.69
CA MET A 347 -7.56 -4.87 -16.83
C MET A 347 -6.27 -4.08 -17.10
N CYS A 348 -5.51 -3.69 -16.07
CA CYS A 348 -4.17 -3.14 -16.25
C CYS A 348 -3.22 -4.12 -16.97
N LEU A 349 -3.30 -5.43 -16.69
CA LEU A 349 -2.48 -6.45 -17.35
C LEU A 349 -2.92 -6.73 -18.79
N VAL A 350 -4.23 -6.68 -19.08
CA VAL A 350 -4.77 -6.86 -20.44
C VAL A 350 -4.18 -5.84 -21.41
N VAL A 351 -3.92 -4.61 -20.97
CA VAL A 351 -3.23 -3.58 -21.76
C VAL A 351 -1.85 -4.05 -22.23
N GLY A 352 -1.07 -4.68 -21.35
CA GLY A 352 0.24 -5.23 -21.70
C GLY A 352 0.13 -6.41 -22.67
N ILE A 353 -0.80 -7.35 -22.40
CA ILE A 353 -1.01 -8.54 -23.24
C ILE A 353 -1.42 -8.14 -24.66
N THR A 354 -2.39 -7.23 -24.79
CA THR A 354 -2.88 -6.75 -26.10
C THR A 354 -1.78 -6.05 -26.90
N SER A 355 -0.84 -5.37 -26.24
CA SER A 355 0.33 -4.78 -26.91
C SER A 355 1.28 -5.85 -27.45
N GLY A 356 1.46 -6.98 -26.76
CA GLY A 356 2.26 -8.12 -27.24
C GLY A 356 1.67 -8.80 -28.49
N VAL A 357 0.34 -8.90 -28.56
CA VAL A 357 -0.38 -9.46 -29.72
C VAL A 357 -0.10 -8.68 -31.01
N TRP A 358 0.31 -7.41 -30.93
CA TRP A 358 0.71 -6.62 -32.11
C TRP A 358 1.81 -7.31 -32.94
N VAL A 359 2.76 -7.93 -32.25
CA VAL A 359 3.94 -8.55 -32.85
C VAL A 359 3.63 -9.99 -33.29
N TRP A 360 2.46 -10.55 -32.99
CA TRP A 360 2.09 -11.89 -33.43
C TRP A 360 1.68 -11.88 -34.90
N SER A 361 2.64 -12.20 -35.78
CA SER A 361 2.40 -12.31 -37.21
C SER A 361 3.38 -13.29 -37.85
N GLY A 362 3.01 -13.85 -39.01
CA GLY A 362 3.92 -14.70 -39.79
C GLY A 362 5.25 -14.01 -40.12
N LYS A 363 5.24 -12.69 -40.31
CA LYS A 363 6.46 -11.89 -40.53
C LYS A 363 7.42 -11.93 -39.36
N THR A 364 6.89 -12.01 -38.14
CA THR A 364 7.70 -12.13 -36.93
C THR A 364 8.36 -13.49 -36.89
N LEU A 365 7.64 -14.57 -37.20
CA LEU A 365 8.21 -15.91 -37.29
C LEU A 365 9.31 -15.99 -38.36
N GLU A 366 9.09 -15.35 -39.51
CA GLU A 366 10.09 -15.25 -40.58
C GLU A 366 11.32 -14.44 -40.15
N SER A 367 11.16 -13.38 -39.37
CA SER A 367 12.30 -12.58 -38.87
C SER A 367 13.14 -13.30 -37.80
N TRP A 368 12.57 -14.32 -37.14
CA TRP A 368 13.25 -15.14 -36.13
C TRP A 368 13.90 -16.40 -36.73
N ARG A 369 13.54 -16.75 -37.96
CA ARG A 369 14.13 -17.85 -38.72
C ARG A 369 15.38 -17.37 -39.44
#